data_AF-A0A662WFY9-F1
#
_entry.id   AF-A0A662WFY9-F1
#
_cell.length_a   1.000
_cell.length_b   1.000
_cell.length_c   1.000
_cell.angle_alpha   90.00
_cell.angle_beta   90.00
_cell.angle_gamma   90.00
#
_symmetry.space_group_name_H-M   'P 1'
#
loop_
_entity.id
_entity.type
_entity.pdbx_description
1 polymer ?
#
loop_
_entity_poly.entity_id
_entity_poly.type
_entity_poly.pdbx_seq_one_letter_code
_entity_poly.pdbx_strand_id
1 'polypeptide(L)'
;YNLFGRPYEVSKDGQSERLTRVPESLARISSTIDAVTFAEADIDSERNAMLAKFRKRGFPYATSILHDPDPFTSLLNGGVLVVSKWPVVREAQHVYRDACHYSDCLAAKGVKYARLLKTVNGTSKIFNVFATHMQVNRQLVLQANMFTLALIEGVVHGRRSRRSNSAGSAGEKAVQVDFKVQFPLIFAGDFNVDNHTFGSEVAHLVELLGSHEPLQIGAQLFTSEYDLSLCKWLDYVLFGKGTDPPYQQPSIVPTLEAHVNQVPHFTVDWTAAKSNMKMALIDISDHYPVLGKFAFPVTQGPGKDDDPLTYHLDGCSTDADCHFRDFRCYCNGANCYYQGNHTSGWDLDSQHPVNRNCLYQKTSFRCLCGPT
;
A
#
# COMPACT_ATOMS: atom_id res chain seq x y z
N TYR A 1 4.41 -11.25 -1.34
CA TYR A 1 4.39 -12.70 -1.11
C TYR A 1 3.10 -13.26 -1.69
N ASN A 2 3.18 -13.99 -2.80
CA ASN A 2 2.03 -14.74 -3.33
C ASN A 2 1.74 -15.96 -2.44
N LEU A 3 0.51 -16.08 -1.94
CA LEU A 3 0.10 -17.08 -0.94
C LEU A 3 -0.46 -18.36 -1.55
N PHE A 4 -0.77 -18.37 -2.85
CA PHE A 4 -1.47 -19.48 -3.48
C PHE A 4 -2.78 -19.84 -2.74
N GLY A 5 -3.47 -18.85 -2.18
CA GLY A 5 -4.65 -19.01 -1.34
C GLY A 5 -5.96 -19.05 -2.14
N ARG A 6 -5.93 -19.78 -3.27
CA ARG A 6 -7.00 -19.85 -4.26
C ARG A 6 -8.33 -20.35 -3.65
N PRO A 7 -9.49 -19.91 -4.16
CA PRO A 7 -10.79 -20.35 -3.65
C PRO A 7 -10.97 -21.88 -3.65
N TYR A 8 -11.72 -22.40 -2.68
CA TYR A 8 -11.96 -23.84 -2.56
C TYR A 8 -12.76 -24.44 -3.73
N GLU A 9 -13.47 -23.58 -4.46
CA GLU A 9 -14.18 -23.89 -5.71
C GLU A 9 -13.21 -24.19 -6.86
N VAL A 10 -12.00 -23.63 -6.80
CA VAL A 10 -10.93 -23.87 -7.79
C VAL A 10 -10.12 -25.09 -7.40
N SER A 11 -9.67 -25.16 -6.14
CA SER A 11 -8.81 -26.26 -5.69
C SER A 11 -8.86 -26.48 -4.19
N LYS A 12 -8.42 -27.65 -3.74
CA LYS A 12 -8.17 -27.96 -2.32
C LYS A 12 -6.72 -28.36 -2.19
N ASP A 13 -5.89 -27.42 -1.76
CA ASP A 13 -4.44 -27.55 -1.75
C ASP A 13 -3.87 -27.19 -0.36
N GLY A 14 -4.65 -27.45 0.69
CA GLY A 14 -4.24 -27.16 2.06
C GLY A 14 -4.23 -25.67 2.44
N GLN A 15 -5.07 -24.84 1.82
CA GLN A 15 -5.08 -23.39 2.02
C GLN A 15 -5.09 -22.99 3.50
N SER A 16 -5.95 -23.60 4.32
CA SER A 16 -6.04 -23.30 5.75
C SER A 16 -4.72 -23.60 6.50
N GLU A 17 -4.13 -24.78 6.29
CA GLU A 17 -2.86 -25.15 6.96
C GLU A 17 -1.70 -24.28 6.49
N ARG A 18 -1.63 -23.97 5.19
CA ARG A 18 -0.58 -23.10 4.61
C ARG A 18 -0.67 -21.67 5.13
N LEU A 19 -1.82 -21.01 4.98
CA LEU A 19 -1.99 -19.60 5.35
C LEU A 19 -1.80 -19.39 6.86
N THR A 20 -2.19 -20.34 7.69
CA THR A 20 -2.00 -20.22 9.13
C THR A 20 -0.54 -20.34 9.57
N ARG A 21 0.37 -20.86 8.72
CA ARG A 21 1.83 -20.93 9.00
C ARG A 21 2.59 -19.70 8.50
N VAL A 22 2.01 -18.92 7.59
CA VAL A 22 2.65 -17.74 6.97
C VAL A 22 3.26 -16.77 8.00
N PRO A 23 2.55 -16.30 9.05
CA PRO A 23 3.09 -15.27 9.95
C PRO A 23 4.31 -15.74 10.72
N GLU A 24 4.37 -17.03 11.06
CA GLU A 24 5.55 -17.60 11.72
C GLU A 24 6.71 -17.81 10.76
N SER A 25 6.41 -18.26 9.55
CA SER A 25 7.42 -18.44 8.51
C SER A 25 8.14 -17.14 8.16
N LEU A 26 7.41 -16.03 7.99
CA LEU A 26 8.00 -14.73 7.69
C LEU A 26 8.80 -14.17 8.88
N ALA A 27 8.38 -14.44 10.11
CA ALA A 27 9.14 -14.05 11.30
C ALA A 27 10.49 -14.77 11.41
N ARG A 28 10.61 -16.01 10.91
CA ARG A 28 11.89 -16.73 10.82
C ARG A 28 12.80 -16.13 9.74
N ILE A 29 12.23 -15.67 8.64
CA ILE A 29 12.98 -15.00 7.56
C ILE A 29 13.59 -13.70 8.05
N SER A 30 12.78 -12.83 8.67
CA SER A 30 13.30 -11.61 9.26
C SER A 30 12.36 -11.00 10.32
N SER A 31 12.95 -10.66 11.47
CA SER A 31 12.27 -9.89 12.52
C SER A 31 12.10 -8.41 12.18
N THR A 32 12.84 -7.90 11.20
CA THR A 32 12.87 -6.48 10.82
C THR A 32 11.81 -6.09 9.79
N ILE A 33 10.95 -7.03 9.37
CA ILE A 33 9.86 -6.76 8.43
C ILE A 33 8.92 -5.70 9.01
N ASP A 34 8.70 -4.60 8.28
CA ASP A 34 7.80 -3.51 8.69
C ASP A 34 6.37 -3.71 8.18
N ALA A 35 6.25 -4.16 6.93
CA ALA A 35 5.00 -4.41 6.23
C ALA A 35 5.18 -5.57 5.25
N VAL A 36 4.06 -6.22 4.90
CA VAL A 36 4.00 -7.34 3.97
C VAL A 36 2.88 -7.06 2.97
N THR A 37 3.18 -7.21 1.69
CA THR A 37 2.16 -7.25 0.63
C THR A 37 1.87 -8.70 0.27
N PHE A 38 0.58 -9.02 0.14
CA PHE A 38 0.12 -10.35 -0.25
C PHE A 38 -0.57 -10.32 -1.61
N ALA A 39 -0.40 -11.40 -2.35
CA ALA A 39 -1.18 -11.76 -3.52
C ALA A 39 -1.85 -13.13 -3.27
N GLU A 40 -2.94 -13.41 -3.98
CA GLU A 40 -3.74 -14.64 -3.86
C GLU A 40 -4.20 -14.96 -2.43
N ALA A 41 -4.56 -13.95 -1.64
CA ALA A 41 -5.17 -14.13 -0.34
C ALA A 41 -6.70 -14.25 -0.45
N ASP A 42 -7.21 -15.11 -1.34
CA ASP A 42 -8.57 -14.99 -1.85
C ASP A 42 -9.65 -15.42 -0.83
N ILE A 43 -9.39 -16.48 -0.06
CA ILE A 43 -10.36 -17.04 0.87
C ILE A 43 -10.48 -16.21 2.15
N ASP A 44 -11.68 -15.70 2.45
CA ASP A 44 -11.93 -14.83 3.60
C ASP A 44 -11.66 -15.49 4.96
N SER A 45 -12.15 -16.72 5.18
CA SER A 45 -11.95 -17.45 6.44
C SER A 45 -10.46 -17.65 6.75
N GLU A 46 -9.69 -18.13 5.78
CA GLU A 46 -8.28 -18.43 5.98
C GLU A 46 -7.44 -17.16 6.09
N ARG A 47 -7.77 -16.13 5.30
CA ARG A 47 -7.18 -14.79 5.43
C ARG A 47 -7.42 -14.22 6.82
N ASN A 48 -8.65 -14.30 7.36
CA ASN A 48 -8.96 -13.80 8.69
C ASN A 48 -8.21 -14.55 9.79
N ALA A 49 -8.06 -15.87 9.67
CA ALA A 49 -7.25 -16.68 10.58
C ALA A 49 -5.75 -16.30 10.52
N MET A 50 -5.21 -16.11 9.32
CA MET A 50 -3.84 -15.63 9.10
C MET A 50 -3.62 -14.24 9.71
N LEU A 51 -4.53 -13.29 9.48
CA LEU A 51 -4.47 -11.94 10.03
C LEU A 51 -4.54 -11.94 11.56
N ALA A 52 -5.36 -12.81 12.17
CA ALA A 52 -5.39 -12.97 13.62
C ALA A 52 -4.03 -13.41 14.20
N LYS A 53 -3.28 -14.26 13.48
CA LYS A 53 -1.92 -14.64 13.86
C LYS A 53 -0.91 -13.52 13.63
N PHE A 54 -1.05 -12.72 12.56
CA PHE A 54 -0.23 -11.50 12.35
C PHE A 54 -0.39 -10.49 13.49
N ARG A 55 -1.62 -10.26 13.96
CA ARG A 55 -1.89 -9.37 15.12
C ARG A 55 -1.13 -9.82 16.37
N LYS A 56 -1.10 -11.12 16.65
CA LYS A 56 -0.32 -11.70 17.78
C LYS A 56 1.20 -11.52 17.62
N ARG A 57 1.68 -11.21 16.41
CA ARG A 57 3.09 -10.98 16.08
C ARG A 57 3.44 -9.50 15.90
N GLY A 58 2.55 -8.59 16.33
CA GLY A 58 2.81 -7.15 16.29
C GLY A 58 2.53 -6.49 14.94
N PHE A 59 1.74 -7.12 14.07
CA PHE A 59 1.21 -6.52 12.85
C PHE A 59 -0.30 -6.26 13.00
N PRO A 60 -0.72 -5.23 13.75
CA PRO A 60 -2.13 -5.03 14.08
C PRO A 60 -2.94 -4.42 12.91
N TYR A 61 -2.27 -3.85 11.91
CA TYR A 61 -2.91 -3.13 10.81
C TYR A 61 -2.92 -3.96 9.53
N ALA A 62 -4.05 -3.95 8.84
CA ALA A 62 -4.20 -4.51 7.51
C ALA A 62 -5.17 -3.66 6.70
N THR A 63 -4.95 -3.55 5.38
CA THR A 63 -5.93 -2.96 4.47
C THR A 63 -7.13 -3.89 4.29
N SER A 64 -8.22 -3.35 3.76
CA SER A 64 -9.25 -4.19 3.14
C SER A 64 -8.67 -4.99 1.95
N ILE A 65 -9.25 -6.15 1.65
CA ILE A 65 -8.88 -6.92 0.45
C ILE A 65 -9.26 -6.13 -0.81
N LEU A 66 -8.42 -6.20 -1.85
CA LEU A 66 -8.77 -5.69 -3.18
C LEU A 66 -10.00 -6.43 -3.71
N HIS A 67 -11.05 -5.70 -4.05
CA HIS A 67 -12.30 -6.27 -4.57
C HIS A 67 -12.90 -5.32 -5.61
N ASP A 68 -13.68 -5.83 -6.57
CA ASP A 68 -14.48 -4.95 -7.41
C ASP A 68 -15.74 -4.52 -6.64
N PRO A 69 -16.02 -3.22 -6.49
CA PRO A 69 -17.27 -2.76 -5.91
C PRO A 69 -18.50 -3.11 -6.78
N ASP A 70 -18.32 -3.41 -8.07
CA ASP A 70 -19.38 -3.90 -8.95
C ASP A 70 -19.38 -5.45 -9.00
N PRO A 71 -20.32 -6.11 -8.29
CA PRO A 71 -20.34 -7.58 -8.19
C PRO A 71 -20.70 -8.28 -9.51
N PHE A 72 -21.13 -7.54 -10.54
CA PHE A 72 -21.46 -8.12 -11.85
C PHE A 72 -20.26 -8.19 -12.79
N THR A 73 -19.12 -7.58 -12.42
CA THR A 73 -17.92 -7.53 -13.26
C THR A 73 -16.80 -8.45 -12.78
N SER A 74 -16.71 -8.71 -11.47
CA SER A 74 -15.78 -9.69 -10.89
C SER A 74 -16.52 -10.55 -9.86
N LEU A 75 -16.42 -11.88 -9.99
CA LEU A 75 -17.04 -12.83 -9.06
C LEU A 75 -16.17 -13.09 -7.81
N LEU A 76 -14.86 -12.89 -7.94
CA LEU A 76 -13.86 -13.12 -6.92
C LEU A 76 -13.12 -11.81 -6.60
N ASN A 77 -12.65 -11.70 -5.36
CA ASN A 77 -11.75 -10.62 -4.98
C ASN A 77 -10.38 -10.79 -5.66
N GLY A 78 -9.54 -9.75 -5.63
CA GLY A 78 -8.24 -9.76 -6.31
C GLY A 78 -7.11 -10.41 -5.53
N GLY A 79 -7.35 -10.88 -4.30
CA GLY A 79 -6.32 -11.53 -3.48
C GLY A 79 -5.24 -10.60 -2.92
N VAL A 80 -5.32 -9.28 -3.19
CA VAL A 80 -4.27 -8.32 -2.82
C VAL A 80 -4.61 -7.55 -1.55
N LEU A 81 -3.69 -7.53 -0.58
CA LEU A 81 -3.76 -6.72 0.64
C LEU A 81 -2.38 -6.34 1.17
N VAL A 82 -2.34 -5.34 2.06
CA VAL A 82 -1.15 -4.92 2.80
C VAL A 82 -1.36 -5.17 4.30
N VAL A 83 -0.39 -5.78 4.96
CA VAL A 83 -0.34 -6.00 6.41
C VAL A 83 0.86 -5.24 6.98
N SER A 84 0.72 -4.58 8.13
CA SER A 84 1.71 -3.63 8.63
C SER A 84 1.82 -3.61 10.15
N LYS A 85 3.05 -3.45 10.67
CA LYS A 85 3.31 -3.06 12.08
C LYS A 85 2.82 -1.65 12.38
N TRP A 86 2.79 -0.80 11.36
CA TRP A 86 2.55 0.63 11.43
C TRP A 86 1.14 1.02 10.95
N PRO A 87 0.50 2.05 11.53
CA PRO A 87 -0.84 2.48 11.15
C PRO A 87 -1.00 2.72 9.64
N VAL A 88 -2.07 2.17 9.07
CA VAL A 88 -2.54 2.51 7.72
C VAL A 88 -3.41 3.75 7.83
N VAL A 89 -2.87 4.92 7.48
CA VAL A 89 -3.56 6.22 7.60
C VAL A 89 -4.42 6.55 6.38
N ARG A 90 -4.21 5.84 5.27
CA ARG A 90 -5.05 5.91 4.07
C ARG A 90 -4.92 4.61 3.29
N GLU A 91 -6.03 4.15 2.73
CA GLU A 91 -6.03 3.09 1.72
C GLU A 91 -6.81 3.55 0.49
N ALA A 92 -6.47 2.99 -0.67
CA ALA A 92 -7.23 3.11 -1.90
C ALA A 92 -7.03 1.84 -2.74
N GLN A 93 -7.75 1.72 -3.84
CA GLN A 93 -7.61 0.60 -4.75
C GLN A 93 -7.99 0.99 -6.17
N HIS A 94 -7.49 0.22 -7.13
CA HIS A 94 -7.86 0.31 -8.53
C HIS A 94 -7.90 -1.09 -9.12
N VAL A 95 -8.99 -1.44 -9.81
CA VAL A 95 -9.15 -2.73 -10.49
C VAL A 95 -8.76 -2.56 -11.94
N TYR A 96 -7.95 -3.49 -12.47
CA TYR A 96 -7.56 -3.53 -13.87
C TYR A 96 -8.74 -3.99 -14.73
N ARG A 97 -9.60 -3.05 -15.10
CA ARG A 97 -10.69 -3.32 -16.04
C ARG A 97 -10.13 -3.59 -17.43
N ASP A 98 -10.76 -4.52 -18.13
CA ASP A 98 -10.45 -4.88 -19.53
C ASP A 98 -9.05 -5.46 -19.78
N ALA A 99 -8.31 -5.81 -18.73
CA ALA A 99 -6.97 -6.39 -18.78
C ALA A 99 -6.91 -7.77 -18.11
N CYS A 100 -7.83 -8.66 -18.49
CA CYS A 100 -7.96 -10.01 -17.95
C CYS A 100 -8.01 -11.06 -19.07
N HIS A 101 -7.70 -12.31 -18.76
CA HIS A 101 -7.81 -13.43 -19.70
C HIS A 101 -8.26 -14.71 -18.99
N TYR A 102 -9.14 -15.49 -19.62
CA TYR A 102 -9.72 -16.74 -19.07
C TYR A 102 -10.26 -16.60 -17.64
N SER A 103 -9.83 -17.47 -16.72
CA SER A 103 -10.25 -17.52 -15.32
C SER A 103 -9.94 -16.23 -14.56
N ASP A 104 -8.92 -15.49 -14.99
CA ASP A 104 -8.48 -14.27 -14.30
C ASP A 104 -9.47 -13.13 -14.51
N CYS A 105 -10.36 -13.22 -15.51
CA CYS A 105 -11.49 -12.31 -15.67
C CYS A 105 -12.55 -12.44 -14.59
N LEU A 106 -12.52 -13.52 -13.80
CA LEU A 106 -13.45 -13.68 -12.68
C LEU A 106 -12.92 -13.02 -11.41
N ALA A 107 -11.63 -12.66 -11.33
CA ALA A 107 -11.00 -12.06 -10.17
C ALA A 107 -10.71 -10.57 -10.39
N ALA A 108 -10.96 -9.77 -9.35
CA ALA A 108 -10.73 -8.33 -9.38
C ALA A 108 -9.22 -7.97 -9.29
N LYS A 109 -8.40 -8.40 -10.26
CA LYS A 109 -6.97 -8.06 -10.34
C LYS A 109 -6.78 -6.54 -10.40
N GLY A 110 -5.70 -6.06 -9.81
CA GLY A 110 -5.51 -4.62 -9.64
C GLY A 110 -4.41 -4.25 -8.66
N VAL A 111 -4.53 -3.04 -8.14
CA VAL A 111 -3.58 -2.45 -7.19
C VAL A 111 -4.29 -2.08 -5.92
N LYS A 112 -3.68 -2.42 -4.78
CA LYS A 112 -4.03 -1.92 -3.46
C LYS A 112 -3.01 -0.88 -3.01
N TYR A 113 -3.47 0.29 -2.61
CA TYR A 113 -2.64 1.35 -2.05
C TYR A 113 -2.81 1.43 -0.54
N ALA A 114 -1.70 1.57 0.18
CA ALA A 114 -1.64 1.86 1.60
C ALA A 114 -0.64 2.99 1.89
N ARG A 115 -1.08 4.00 2.66
CA ARG A 115 -0.19 4.99 3.28
C ARG A 115 0.09 4.58 4.71
N LEU A 116 1.35 4.30 5.01
CA LEU A 116 1.80 3.86 6.33
C LEU A 116 2.47 5.00 7.08
N LEU A 117 2.14 5.16 8.37
CA LEU A 117 2.82 6.08 9.28
C LEU A 117 3.75 5.28 10.20
N LYS A 118 5.04 5.22 9.85
CA LYS A 118 6.05 4.49 10.64
C LYS A 118 6.68 5.40 11.67
N THR A 119 6.69 4.99 12.94
CA THR A 119 7.23 5.78 14.06
C THR A 119 8.33 5.01 14.78
N VAL A 120 9.57 5.48 14.69
CA VAL A 120 10.72 4.87 15.38
C VAL A 120 11.35 5.92 16.29
N ASN A 121 11.53 5.58 17.57
CA ASN A 121 12.12 6.48 18.58
C ASN A 121 11.46 7.86 18.60
N GLY A 122 10.12 7.91 18.55
CA GLY A 122 9.34 9.15 18.56
C GLY A 122 9.30 9.90 17.22
N THR A 123 10.15 9.55 16.24
CA THR A 123 10.12 10.20 14.93
C THR A 123 9.21 9.45 13.96
N SER A 124 8.26 10.14 13.35
CA SER A 124 7.34 9.52 12.39
C SER A 124 7.61 9.92 10.95
N LYS A 125 7.38 8.98 10.03
CA LYS A 125 7.55 9.18 8.60
C LYS A 125 6.47 8.43 7.82
N ILE A 126 5.99 9.07 6.75
CA ILE A 126 5.01 8.50 5.83
C ILE A 126 5.70 7.68 4.75
N PHE A 127 5.14 6.51 4.45
CA PHE A 127 5.51 5.64 3.34
C PHE A 127 4.28 5.34 2.47
N ASN A 128 4.41 5.41 1.16
CA ASN A 128 3.36 5.03 0.21
C ASN A 128 3.70 3.65 -0.35
N VAL A 129 2.84 2.67 -0.11
CA VAL A 129 3.02 1.27 -0.55
C VAL A 129 1.91 0.90 -1.50
N PHE A 130 2.28 0.41 -2.68
CA PHE A 130 1.35 -0.15 -3.65
C PHE A 130 1.61 -1.65 -3.78
N ALA A 131 0.57 -2.44 -3.52
CA ALA A 131 0.57 -3.88 -3.66
C ALA A 131 -0.20 -4.29 -4.92
N THR A 132 0.27 -5.29 -5.65
CA THR A 132 -0.43 -5.79 -6.84
C THR A 132 -0.22 -7.27 -7.07
N HIS A 133 -1.12 -7.84 -7.89
CA HIS A 133 -0.95 -9.11 -8.55
C HIS A 133 -1.35 -8.90 -10.02
N MET A 134 -0.36 -8.85 -10.91
CA MET A 134 -0.57 -8.57 -12.33
C MET A 134 -0.98 -9.83 -13.12
N GLN A 135 -1.53 -9.63 -14.32
CA GLN A 135 -1.89 -10.68 -15.26
C GLN A 135 -0.65 -11.27 -15.92
N VAL A 136 -0.63 -12.60 -16.08
CA VAL A 136 0.37 -13.34 -16.85
C VAL A 136 0.27 -12.98 -18.34
N ASN A 137 1.37 -12.51 -18.93
CA ASN A 137 1.66 -12.31 -20.36
C ASN A 137 0.56 -11.73 -21.27
N ARG A 138 0.81 -10.51 -21.80
CA ARG A 138 0.35 -9.88 -23.08
C ARG A 138 -0.16 -8.43 -22.98
N GLN A 139 -0.35 -7.89 -21.78
CA GLN A 139 -0.87 -6.52 -21.59
C GLN A 139 -0.08 -5.68 -20.57
N LEU A 140 1.24 -5.88 -20.50
CA LEU A 140 2.13 -5.16 -19.59
C LEU A 140 1.90 -3.63 -19.63
N VAL A 141 1.84 -3.05 -20.83
CA VAL A 141 1.63 -1.60 -21.02
C VAL A 141 0.27 -1.15 -20.47
N LEU A 142 -0.82 -1.89 -20.75
CA LEU A 142 -2.15 -1.54 -20.24
C LEU A 142 -2.19 -1.62 -18.72
N GLN A 143 -1.65 -2.70 -18.15
CA GLN A 143 -1.63 -2.89 -16.70
C GLN A 143 -0.75 -1.84 -16.00
N ALA A 144 0.41 -1.51 -16.56
CA ALA A 144 1.26 -0.47 -16.01
C ALA A 144 0.61 0.91 -16.13
N ASN A 145 -0.09 1.22 -17.24
CA ASN A 145 -0.86 2.45 -17.36
C ASN A 145 -1.98 2.52 -16.30
N MET A 146 -2.70 1.42 -16.08
CA MET A 146 -3.72 1.33 -15.03
C MET A 146 -3.11 1.41 -13.62
N PHE A 147 -1.89 0.89 -13.43
CA PHE A 147 -1.11 1.08 -12.21
C PHE A 147 -0.79 2.56 -12.00
N THR A 148 -0.31 3.25 -13.04
CA THR A 148 -0.01 4.69 -12.99
C THR A 148 -1.26 5.51 -12.71
N LEU A 149 -2.41 5.12 -13.26
CA LEU A 149 -3.70 5.71 -12.88
C LEU A 149 -4.03 5.44 -11.41
N ALA A 150 -3.81 4.22 -10.90
CA ALA A 150 -3.99 3.89 -9.49
C ALA A 150 -3.08 4.72 -8.57
N LEU A 151 -1.84 5.00 -8.99
CA LEU A 151 -0.93 5.93 -8.30
C LEU A 151 -1.57 7.30 -8.20
N ILE A 152 -2.06 7.84 -9.31
CA ILE A 152 -2.71 9.14 -9.35
C ILE A 152 -3.99 9.13 -8.50
N GLU A 153 -4.87 8.16 -8.63
CA GLU A 153 -6.11 8.11 -7.83
C GLU A 153 -5.83 7.90 -6.33
N GLY A 154 -4.90 7.01 -6.00
CA GLY A 154 -4.48 6.68 -4.63
C GLY A 154 -3.77 7.83 -3.93
N VAL A 155 -2.89 8.55 -4.63
CA VAL A 155 -2.16 9.72 -4.11
C VAL A 155 -3.02 10.98 -4.17
N VAL A 156 -3.68 11.24 -5.29
CA VAL A 156 -4.35 12.51 -5.62
C VAL A 156 -5.82 12.53 -5.21
N HIS A 157 -6.61 11.52 -5.54
CA HIS A 157 -8.08 11.68 -5.54
C HIS A 157 -8.87 10.96 -4.46
N GLY A 158 -8.29 10.01 -3.71
CA GLY A 158 -8.89 9.48 -2.48
C GLY A 158 -10.38 9.18 -2.63
N ARG A 159 -10.76 8.42 -3.67
CA ARG A 159 -12.17 8.13 -3.96
C ARG A 159 -12.77 7.33 -2.80
N ARG A 160 -13.65 7.98 -2.02
CA ARG A 160 -14.69 7.27 -1.27
C ARG A 160 -15.68 6.71 -2.29
N SER A 161 -15.91 5.39 -2.26
CA SER A 161 -16.98 4.74 -3.01
C SER A 161 -18.31 5.45 -2.71
N ARG A 162 -18.84 6.21 -3.68
CA ARG A 162 -20.16 6.83 -3.60
C ARG A 162 -21.15 5.91 -4.31
N ARG A 163 -22.12 5.39 -3.56
CA ARG A 163 -23.41 4.95 -4.11
C ARG A 163 -24.06 6.14 -4.80
N SER A 164 -24.17 6.10 -6.12
CA SER A 164 -24.97 7.05 -6.88
C SER A 164 -26.42 6.60 -6.85
N ASN A 165 -27.23 7.21 -5.97
CA ASN A 165 -28.65 7.40 -6.26
C ASN A 165 -28.84 8.87 -6.64
N SER A 166 -29.26 9.03 -7.89
CA SER A 166 -29.80 10.15 -8.65
C SER A 166 -30.01 11.52 -7.99
N ALA A 167 -29.69 12.53 -8.81
CA ALA A 167 -30.16 13.93 -8.82
C ALA A 167 -29.47 14.92 -7.87
N GLY A 168 -28.70 15.85 -8.46
CA GLY A 168 -28.26 17.07 -7.78
C GLY A 168 -26.88 17.53 -8.23
N SER A 169 -26.84 18.38 -9.25
CA SER A 169 -25.69 19.15 -9.73
C SER A 169 -24.92 19.86 -8.61
N ALA A 170 -23.64 19.52 -8.43
CA ALA A 170 -22.60 20.40 -7.89
C ALA A 170 -21.22 19.88 -8.36
N GLY A 171 -20.48 20.70 -9.10
CA GLY A 171 -19.20 20.34 -9.70
C GLY A 171 -18.18 19.86 -8.66
N GLU A 172 -17.69 18.65 -8.82
CA GLU A 172 -16.56 18.10 -8.06
C GLU A 172 -15.28 18.79 -8.52
N LYS A 173 -14.67 19.62 -7.65
CA LYS A 173 -13.30 20.07 -7.85
C LYS A 173 -12.35 18.90 -7.55
N ALA A 174 -11.63 18.44 -8.56
CA ALA A 174 -10.47 17.57 -8.41
C ALA A 174 -9.51 18.19 -7.39
N VAL A 175 -9.22 17.47 -6.30
CA VAL A 175 -8.23 17.89 -5.32
C VAL A 175 -6.86 17.67 -5.95
N GLN A 176 -6.21 18.72 -6.43
CA GLN A 176 -4.78 18.64 -6.76
C GLN A 176 -3.98 18.43 -5.47
N VAL A 177 -3.61 17.18 -5.21
CA VAL A 177 -2.57 16.82 -4.25
C VAL A 177 -1.24 17.26 -4.86
N ASP A 178 -0.55 18.11 -4.12
CA ASP A 178 0.80 18.56 -4.46
C ASP A 178 1.72 17.34 -4.54
N PHE A 179 2.30 17.10 -5.70
CA PHE A 179 3.18 15.97 -5.99
C PHE A 179 4.62 16.17 -5.48
N LYS A 180 4.86 17.08 -4.52
CA LYS A 180 6.23 17.50 -4.20
C LYS A 180 6.91 16.67 -3.09
N VAL A 181 7.86 15.84 -3.52
CA VAL A 181 9.22 15.62 -2.95
C VAL A 181 9.40 14.75 -1.68
N GLN A 182 8.41 14.54 -0.81
CA GLN A 182 8.77 14.23 0.59
C GLN A 182 8.68 12.77 1.06
N PHE A 183 8.01 11.89 0.34
CA PHE A 183 7.71 10.55 0.87
C PHE A 183 8.23 9.42 -0.03
N PRO A 184 8.77 8.35 0.59
CA PRO A 184 9.05 7.11 -0.11
C PRO A 184 7.82 6.55 -0.83
N LEU A 185 8.07 6.02 -2.03
CA LEU A 185 7.10 5.26 -2.82
C LEU A 185 7.68 3.87 -3.07
N ILE A 186 6.92 2.84 -2.68
CA ILE A 186 7.30 1.43 -2.79
C ILE A 186 6.21 0.70 -3.58
N PHE A 187 6.62 -0.13 -4.53
CA PHE A 187 5.77 -1.03 -5.29
C PHE A 187 6.15 -2.46 -4.93
N ALA A 188 5.20 -3.32 -4.59
CA ALA A 188 5.53 -4.67 -4.13
C ALA A 188 4.45 -5.69 -4.48
N GLY A 189 4.83 -6.81 -5.10
CA GLY A 189 3.85 -7.83 -5.44
C GLY A 189 4.37 -8.83 -6.45
N ASP A 190 3.44 -9.65 -6.93
CA ASP A 190 3.65 -10.54 -8.06
C ASP A 190 3.33 -9.75 -9.34
N PHE A 191 4.37 -9.38 -10.08
CA PHE A 191 4.22 -8.62 -11.32
C PHE A 191 4.04 -9.54 -12.53
N ASN A 192 4.22 -10.86 -12.37
CA ASN A 192 4.17 -11.82 -13.47
C ASN A 192 5.08 -11.46 -14.67
N VAL A 193 6.18 -10.74 -14.40
CA VAL A 193 7.22 -10.39 -15.38
C VAL A 193 8.48 -11.14 -15.03
N ASP A 194 8.98 -11.99 -15.93
CA ASP A 194 10.11 -12.87 -15.64
C ASP A 194 11.47 -12.24 -15.95
N ASN A 195 12.30 -12.04 -14.91
CA ASN A 195 13.65 -11.51 -15.08
C ASN A 195 14.61 -12.49 -15.77
N HIS A 196 14.38 -13.80 -15.66
CA HIS A 196 15.30 -14.82 -16.19
C HIS A 196 15.13 -15.05 -17.68
N THR A 197 13.88 -15.27 -18.12
CA THR A 197 13.61 -15.54 -19.53
C THR A 197 13.50 -14.25 -20.34
N PHE A 198 13.05 -13.14 -19.73
CA PHE A 198 12.68 -11.91 -20.44
C PHE A 198 13.14 -10.63 -19.72
N GLY A 199 14.45 -10.50 -19.43
CA GLY A 199 15.00 -9.32 -18.73
C GLY A 199 14.64 -7.95 -19.36
N SER A 200 14.38 -7.89 -20.67
CA SER A 200 13.89 -6.66 -21.33
C SER A 200 12.48 -6.24 -20.87
N GLU A 201 11.61 -7.18 -20.49
CA GLU A 201 10.28 -6.88 -19.98
C GLU A 201 10.33 -6.28 -18.57
N VAL A 202 11.30 -6.70 -17.73
CA VAL A 202 11.54 -6.08 -16.42
C VAL A 202 11.99 -4.64 -16.58
N ALA A 203 12.95 -4.38 -17.48
CA ALA A 203 13.39 -3.01 -17.77
C ALA A 203 12.22 -2.12 -18.24
N HIS A 204 11.35 -2.65 -19.10
CA HIS A 204 10.16 -1.95 -19.57
C HIS A 204 9.13 -1.70 -18.45
N LEU A 205 8.89 -2.69 -17.57
CA LEU A 205 8.04 -2.53 -16.38
C LEU A 205 8.57 -1.40 -15.48
N VAL A 206 9.86 -1.41 -15.19
CA VAL A 206 10.53 -0.40 -14.35
C VAL A 206 10.45 0.99 -14.98
N GLU A 207 10.55 1.08 -16.30
CA GLU A 207 10.34 2.32 -17.04
C GLU A 207 8.90 2.83 -16.92
N LEU A 208 7.91 1.97 -17.20
CA LEU A 208 6.48 2.33 -17.17
C LEU A 208 6.00 2.74 -15.78
N LEU A 209 6.50 2.09 -14.73
CA LEU A 209 6.18 2.44 -13.34
C LEU A 209 6.94 3.67 -12.84
N GLY A 210 7.92 4.17 -13.61
CA GLY A 210 8.82 5.21 -13.14
C GLY A 210 9.53 4.79 -11.86
N SER A 211 10.07 3.57 -11.82
CA SER A 211 10.67 2.98 -10.62
C SER A 211 12.14 2.61 -10.80
N HIS A 212 12.76 2.13 -9.73
CA HIS A 212 14.08 1.53 -9.71
C HIS A 212 14.00 0.14 -9.08
N GLU A 213 14.79 -0.79 -9.62
CA GLU A 213 15.02 -2.10 -9.01
C GLU A 213 16.13 -1.98 -7.94
N PRO A 214 15.93 -2.53 -6.73
CA PRO A 214 17.00 -2.67 -5.75
C PRO A 214 18.13 -3.59 -6.24
N LEU A 215 19.25 -3.59 -5.53
CA LEU A 215 20.30 -4.59 -5.75
C LEU A 215 19.78 -5.98 -5.33
N GLN A 216 19.64 -6.90 -6.28
CA GLN A 216 19.36 -8.29 -5.97
C GLN A 216 20.55 -8.93 -5.25
N ILE A 217 20.30 -9.55 -4.11
CA ILE A 217 21.28 -10.28 -3.29
C ILE A 217 20.75 -11.67 -2.93
N GLY A 218 21.60 -12.49 -2.30
CA GLY A 218 21.25 -13.84 -1.87
C GLY A 218 21.56 -14.90 -2.93
N ALA A 219 21.41 -16.17 -2.53
CA ALA A 219 21.71 -17.32 -3.39
C ALA A 219 20.50 -17.78 -4.23
N GLN A 220 19.29 -17.40 -3.83
CA GLN A 220 18.06 -17.81 -4.48
C GLN A 220 17.90 -17.04 -5.80
N LEU A 221 17.79 -17.79 -6.89
CA LEU A 221 17.69 -17.22 -8.23
C LEU A 221 16.25 -17.04 -8.70
N PHE A 222 15.27 -17.67 -8.06
CA PHE A 222 13.88 -17.68 -8.54
C PHE A 222 12.90 -17.41 -7.42
N THR A 223 11.74 -16.85 -7.76
CA THR A 223 10.64 -16.59 -6.83
C THR A 223 9.47 -17.53 -7.04
N SER A 224 9.45 -18.30 -8.13
CA SER A 224 8.47 -19.35 -8.41
C SER A 224 9.19 -20.56 -9.01
N GLU A 225 8.99 -21.73 -8.41
CA GLU A 225 9.61 -22.99 -8.81
C GLU A 225 8.56 -24.10 -8.94
N TYR A 226 8.15 -24.40 -10.19
CA TYR A 226 7.24 -25.50 -10.50
C TYR A 226 7.99 -26.76 -11.00
N ASP A 227 9.04 -26.57 -11.81
CA ASP A 227 9.95 -27.57 -12.36
C ASP A 227 11.27 -26.84 -12.73
N LEU A 228 12.42 -27.53 -12.74
CA LEU A 228 13.74 -26.96 -13.05
C LEU A 228 13.79 -26.28 -14.44
N SER A 229 12.85 -26.62 -15.33
CA SER A 229 12.69 -26.02 -16.66
C SER A 229 11.79 -24.77 -16.70
N LEU A 230 11.13 -24.44 -15.59
CA LEU A 230 10.08 -23.41 -15.49
C LEU A 230 10.30 -22.43 -14.33
N CYS A 231 11.49 -22.40 -13.72
CA CYS A 231 11.80 -21.47 -12.64
C CYS A 231 11.80 -20.01 -13.15
N LYS A 232 11.13 -19.11 -12.43
CA LYS A 232 10.96 -17.70 -12.82
C LYS A 232 11.19 -16.76 -11.65
N TRP A 233 11.59 -15.53 -11.96
CA TRP A 233 11.58 -14.44 -10.99
C TRP A 233 10.43 -13.49 -11.34
N LEU A 234 9.35 -13.53 -10.55
CA LEU A 234 8.08 -12.83 -10.83
C LEU A 234 7.71 -11.80 -9.76
N ASP A 235 8.29 -11.94 -8.56
CA ASP A 235 7.95 -11.14 -7.40
C ASP A 235 9.01 -10.03 -7.19
N TYR A 236 8.55 -8.78 -7.06
CA TYR A 236 9.44 -7.63 -6.93
C TYR A 236 9.03 -6.71 -5.78
N VAL A 237 10.02 -5.99 -5.25
CA VAL A 237 9.83 -4.82 -4.39
C VAL A 237 10.64 -3.67 -4.98
N LEU A 238 9.99 -2.74 -5.66
CA LEU A 238 10.57 -1.62 -6.40
C LEU A 238 10.35 -0.31 -5.64
N PHE A 239 11.07 0.75 -6.00
CA PHE A 239 10.89 2.09 -5.42
C PHE A 239 10.78 3.18 -6.49
N GLY A 240 10.02 4.24 -6.24
CA GLY A 240 9.78 5.31 -7.23
C GLY A 240 11.02 6.15 -7.58
N LYS A 241 11.14 6.56 -8.85
CA LYS A 241 12.19 7.46 -9.36
C LYS A 241 12.06 8.86 -8.76
N GLY A 242 13.19 9.57 -8.65
CA GLY A 242 13.25 10.93 -8.09
C GLY A 242 13.04 12.05 -9.11
N THR A 243 12.61 11.76 -10.34
CA THR A 243 12.68 12.71 -11.47
C THR A 243 11.38 13.46 -11.72
N ASP A 244 10.23 12.79 -11.81
CA ASP A 244 8.91 13.43 -11.94
C ASP A 244 7.75 12.42 -11.73
N PRO A 245 6.93 12.56 -10.67
CA PRO A 245 7.12 13.46 -9.54
C PRO A 245 8.32 12.99 -8.69
N PRO A 246 9.07 13.91 -8.06
CA PRO A 246 10.23 13.53 -7.26
C PRO A 246 9.81 12.76 -6.00
N TYR A 247 10.02 11.45 -5.97
CA TYR A 247 9.87 10.66 -4.74
C TYR A 247 11.16 10.67 -3.92
N GLN A 248 11.02 10.56 -2.59
CA GLN A 248 12.21 10.51 -1.73
C GLN A 248 13.01 9.24 -2.02
N GLN A 249 14.31 9.42 -2.30
CA GLN A 249 15.20 8.31 -2.61
C GLN A 249 15.79 7.68 -1.33
N PRO A 250 16.10 6.37 -1.37
CA PRO A 250 16.82 5.69 -0.28
C PRO A 250 18.19 6.33 -0.02
N SER A 251 18.61 6.35 1.25
CA SER A 251 19.94 6.86 1.67
C SER A 251 21.05 5.81 1.62
N ILE A 252 20.69 4.54 1.39
CA ILE A 252 21.61 3.42 1.18
C ILE A 252 21.19 2.68 -0.09
N VAL A 253 22.08 1.83 -0.62
CA VAL A 253 21.73 0.90 -1.70
C VAL A 253 20.65 -0.06 -1.19
N PRO A 254 19.42 -0.01 -1.71
CA PRO A 254 18.37 -0.94 -1.31
C PRO A 254 18.68 -2.34 -1.81
N THR A 255 18.22 -3.36 -1.09
CA THR A 255 18.45 -4.76 -1.46
C THR A 255 17.14 -5.52 -1.67
N LEU A 256 17.16 -6.50 -2.55
CA LEU A 256 16.06 -7.43 -2.83
C LEU A 256 16.58 -8.87 -2.70
N GLU A 257 15.90 -9.71 -1.93
CA GLU A 257 16.32 -11.10 -1.69
C GLU A 257 15.10 -12.02 -1.66
N ALA A 258 15.17 -13.15 -2.38
CA ALA A 258 14.17 -14.21 -2.28
C ALA A 258 14.58 -15.22 -1.21
N HIS A 259 13.62 -15.74 -0.43
CA HIS A 259 13.89 -16.70 0.64
C HIS A 259 13.08 -17.97 0.45
N VAL A 260 13.78 -19.12 0.38
CA VAL A 260 13.13 -20.43 0.47
C VAL A 260 12.35 -20.51 1.78
N ASN A 261 11.04 -20.76 1.69
CA ASN A 261 10.13 -20.63 2.83
C ASN A 261 9.49 -21.96 3.24
N GLN A 262 10.36 -22.91 3.53
CA GLN A 262 9.97 -24.25 3.96
C GLN A 262 9.63 -24.29 5.46
N VAL A 263 8.70 -25.18 5.81
CA VAL A 263 8.23 -25.48 7.17
C VAL A 263 8.39 -26.97 7.45
N PRO A 264 8.32 -27.40 8.72
CA PRO A 264 8.20 -28.82 9.04
C PRO A 264 7.06 -29.45 8.26
N HIS A 265 7.31 -30.64 7.71
CA HIS A 265 6.39 -31.33 6.81
C HIS A 265 4.97 -31.38 7.38
N PHE A 266 3.99 -31.26 6.50
CA PHE A 266 2.58 -31.36 6.86
C PHE A 266 1.80 -31.98 5.72
N THR A 267 0.70 -32.65 6.05
CA THR A 267 -0.10 -33.39 5.08
C THR A 267 -1.43 -32.70 4.91
N VAL A 268 -1.82 -32.46 3.65
CA VAL A 268 -3.08 -31.82 3.30
C VAL A 268 -3.83 -32.66 2.26
N ASP A 269 -5.14 -32.46 2.18
CA ASP A 269 -5.91 -32.97 1.06
C ASP A 269 -5.48 -32.21 -0.21
N TRP A 270 -5.31 -32.95 -1.31
CA TRP A 270 -4.87 -32.39 -2.61
C TRP A 270 -5.90 -32.75 -3.70
N THR A 271 -6.53 -31.71 -4.25
CA THR A 271 -7.53 -31.70 -5.35
C THR A 271 -8.38 -32.97 -5.58
N ALA A 272 -9.39 -33.18 -4.73
CA ALA A 272 -10.84 -33.24 -5.07
C ALA A 272 -11.64 -33.70 -3.83
N ALA A 273 -12.88 -33.22 -3.64
CA ALA A 273 -13.75 -33.64 -2.52
C ALA A 273 -14.14 -35.14 -2.53
N LYS A 274 -13.87 -35.84 -3.63
CA LYS A 274 -14.10 -37.29 -3.83
C LYS A 274 -12.81 -38.09 -4.03
N SER A 275 -11.65 -37.42 -3.97
CA SER A 275 -10.33 -38.07 -4.04
C SER A 275 -9.79 -38.24 -2.62
N ASN A 276 -9.22 -39.40 -2.31
CA ASN A 276 -8.52 -39.64 -1.04
C ASN A 276 -7.05 -39.21 -1.11
N MET A 277 -6.67 -38.42 -2.13
CA MET A 277 -5.29 -38.01 -2.33
C MET A 277 -4.87 -37.00 -1.27
N LYS A 278 -3.79 -37.36 -0.57
CA LYS A 278 -3.11 -36.50 0.38
C LYS A 278 -1.72 -36.20 -0.14
N MET A 279 -1.29 -34.96 0.02
CA MET A 279 0.05 -34.52 -0.36
C MET A 279 0.80 -34.10 0.89
N ALA A 280 2.04 -34.59 1.01
CA ALA A 280 2.98 -34.09 2.00
C ALA A 280 3.68 -32.86 1.42
N LEU A 281 3.58 -31.74 2.12
CA LEU A 281 4.12 -30.45 1.73
C LEU A 281 5.20 -30.02 2.72
N ILE A 282 6.21 -29.33 2.21
CA ILE A 282 7.21 -28.59 2.99
C ILE A 282 7.15 -27.09 2.67
N ASP A 283 6.70 -26.72 1.47
CA ASP A 283 6.45 -25.35 1.08
C ASP A 283 5.03 -24.91 1.43
N ILE A 284 4.87 -23.63 1.78
CA ILE A 284 3.57 -23.05 2.14
C ILE A 284 2.92 -22.26 0.99
N SER A 285 3.63 -22.07 -0.11
CA SER A 285 3.17 -21.46 -1.36
C SER A 285 4.02 -22.00 -2.50
N ASP A 286 3.54 -21.89 -3.74
CA ASP A 286 4.30 -22.16 -4.97
C ASP A 286 5.25 -21.00 -5.34
N HIS A 287 5.16 -19.88 -4.62
CA HIS A 287 6.12 -18.79 -4.67
C HIS A 287 6.97 -18.70 -3.39
N TYR A 288 8.19 -18.19 -3.53
CA TYR A 288 9.03 -17.76 -2.42
C TYR A 288 8.78 -16.28 -2.07
N PRO A 289 8.73 -15.94 -0.77
CA PRO A 289 8.65 -14.54 -0.34
C PRO A 289 9.92 -13.78 -0.75
N VAL A 290 9.71 -12.58 -1.27
CA VAL A 290 10.77 -11.62 -1.58
C VAL A 290 10.81 -10.51 -0.53
N LEU A 291 11.99 -10.26 0.03
CA LEU A 291 12.27 -9.26 1.04
C LEU A 291 13.04 -8.08 0.43
N GLY A 292 12.39 -6.91 0.40
CA GLY A 292 13.04 -5.64 0.11
C GLY A 292 13.51 -4.94 1.38
N LYS A 293 14.75 -4.43 1.40
CA LYS A 293 15.28 -3.61 2.50
C LYS A 293 15.66 -2.22 1.99
N PHE A 294 15.12 -1.20 2.66
CA PHE A 294 15.32 0.20 2.31
C PHE A 294 15.64 0.99 3.57
N ALA A 295 16.55 1.95 3.46
CA ALA A 295 16.68 3.03 4.44
C ALA A 295 16.40 4.34 3.74
N PHE A 296 15.52 5.15 4.33
CA PHE A 296 15.21 6.47 3.82
C PHE A 296 15.65 7.50 4.84
N PRO A 297 16.19 8.64 4.39
CA PRO A 297 16.57 9.69 5.31
C PRO A 297 15.32 10.17 6.03
N VAL A 298 15.37 10.12 7.35
CA VAL A 298 14.48 10.89 8.18
C VAL A 298 15.06 12.29 8.16
N THR A 299 14.30 13.27 7.69
CA THR A 299 14.67 14.66 7.83
C THR A 299 14.60 14.98 9.33
N GLN A 300 15.67 14.67 10.06
CA GLN A 300 15.89 15.12 11.42
C GLN A 300 16.44 16.54 11.32
N GLY A 301 15.50 17.46 11.30
CA GLY A 301 15.68 18.80 11.82
C GLY A 301 14.39 19.13 12.56
N PRO A 302 14.38 20.15 13.42
CA PRO A 302 13.11 20.77 13.74
C PRO A 302 12.52 21.13 12.38
N GLY A 303 11.44 20.46 11.97
CA GLY A 303 10.55 21.05 10.97
C GLY A 303 9.87 22.24 11.64
N LYS A 304 10.65 23.27 11.95
CA LYS A 304 10.51 24.20 13.08
C LYS A 304 9.99 23.67 14.43
N ASP A 305 9.01 22.76 14.55
CA ASP A 305 8.54 22.19 15.82
C ASP A 305 7.89 20.78 15.67
N ASP A 306 8.41 19.77 16.38
CA ASP A 306 8.23 18.33 16.18
C ASP A 306 6.79 17.73 16.33
N ASP A 307 5.91 17.90 15.33
CA ASP A 307 4.71 17.04 15.13
C ASP A 307 4.59 16.57 13.66
N PRO A 308 4.58 15.25 13.39
CA PRO A 308 4.44 14.69 12.04
C PRO A 308 3.00 14.70 11.45
N LEU A 309 1.99 15.11 12.21
CA LEU A 309 0.57 15.16 11.79
C LEU A 309 -0.02 16.59 11.75
N THR A 310 0.65 17.57 12.34
CA THR A 310 0.27 18.98 12.27
C THR A 310 1.35 19.79 11.59
N TYR A 311 0.99 20.98 11.12
CA TYR A 311 1.97 22.02 10.90
C TYR A 311 1.67 23.04 11.98
N HIS A 312 2.61 23.30 12.88
CA HIS A 312 2.55 24.54 13.64
C HIS A 312 2.76 25.64 12.61
N LEU A 313 1.67 26.26 12.19
CA LEU A 313 1.78 27.56 11.59
C LEU A 313 2.27 28.40 12.74
N ASP A 314 3.53 28.83 12.75
CA ASP A 314 3.88 30.06 13.43
C ASP A 314 2.81 31.05 12.94
N GLY A 315 1.80 31.30 13.79
CA GLY A 315 0.54 31.89 13.39
C GLY A 315 0.80 33.12 12.53
N CYS A 316 -0.09 33.38 11.58
CA CYS A 316 0.03 34.48 10.61
C CYS A 316 0.67 35.70 11.29
N SER A 317 1.96 35.92 11.04
CA SER A 317 2.65 37.04 11.69
C SER A 317 2.19 38.36 11.06
N THR A 318 1.64 38.25 9.86
CA THR A 318 0.98 39.30 9.09
C THR A 318 -0.18 38.72 8.28
N ASP A 319 -1.06 39.56 7.76
CA ASP A 319 -2.18 39.12 6.91
C ASP A 319 -1.71 38.52 5.57
N ALA A 320 -0.50 38.87 5.13
CA ALA A 320 0.14 38.27 3.96
C ALA A 320 0.54 36.80 4.22
N ASP A 321 0.93 36.46 5.45
CA ASP A 321 1.32 35.10 5.85
C ASP A 321 0.11 34.16 6.00
N CYS A 322 -1.08 34.73 6.10
CA CYS A 322 -2.34 34.00 6.18
C CYS A 322 -2.82 33.43 4.84
N HIS A 323 -2.05 33.63 3.76
CA HIS A 323 -2.33 33.07 2.45
C HIS A 323 -1.71 31.67 2.28
N PHE A 324 -2.57 30.67 2.25
CA PHE A 324 -2.22 29.29 1.93
C PHE A 324 -2.73 28.99 0.53
N ARG A 325 -1.84 29.06 -0.48
CA ARG A 325 -2.27 29.06 -1.90
C ARG A 325 -3.27 30.22 -2.13
N ASP A 326 -4.45 29.95 -2.69
CA ASP A 326 -5.51 30.93 -2.94
C ASP A 326 -6.52 31.11 -1.80
N PHE A 327 -6.33 30.42 -0.66
CA PHE A 327 -7.24 30.52 0.49
C PHE A 327 -6.58 31.21 1.67
N ARG A 328 -7.37 31.99 2.42
CA ARG A 328 -6.96 32.59 3.69
C ARG A 328 -7.31 31.65 4.83
N CYS A 329 -6.37 31.42 5.76
CA CYS A 329 -6.59 30.55 6.92
C CYS A 329 -6.76 31.39 8.18
N TYR A 330 -8.02 31.73 8.46
CA TYR A 330 -8.41 32.32 9.73
C TYR A 330 -9.21 31.30 10.54
N CYS A 331 -8.96 31.27 11.84
CA CYS A 331 -9.46 30.22 12.70
C CYS A 331 -10.93 30.41 13.01
N ASN A 332 -11.75 29.39 12.71
CA ASN A 332 -13.18 29.45 12.97
C ASN A 332 -13.74 28.06 13.27
N GLY A 333 -14.62 27.98 14.24
CA GLY A 333 -15.25 26.74 14.65
C GLY A 333 -15.60 26.73 16.13
N ALA A 334 -16.27 25.67 16.58
CA ALA A 334 -16.81 25.56 17.93
C ALA A 334 -15.76 25.69 19.06
N ASN A 335 -14.47 25.48 18.75
CA ASN A 335 -13.38 25.48 19.73
C ASN A 335 -12.60 26.80 19.77
N CYS A 336 -13.05 27.84 19.07
CA CYS A 336 -12.36 29.12 19.04
C CYS A 336 -12.86 30.05 20.15
N TYR A 337 -12.03 30.28 21.15
CA TYR A 337 -12.37 31.11 22.31
C TYR A 337 -11.28 32.13 22.62
N TYR A 338 -11.70 33.30 23.10
CA TYR A 338 -10.83 34.33 23.66
C TYR A 338 -11.51 34.97 24.85
N GLN A 339 -10.81 35.07 25.99
CA GLN A 339 -11.34 35.59 27.26
C GLN A 339 -12.69 34.96 27.67
N GLY A 340 -12.88 33.66 27.40
CA GLY A 340 -14.09 32.91 27.76
C GLY A 340 -15.25 33.02 26.77
N ASN A 341 -15.15 33.83 25.71
CA ASN A 341 -16.18 33.99 24.69
C ASN A 341 -15.80 33.32 23.38
N HIS A 342 -16.80 32.71 22.71
CA HIS A 342 -16.62 32.18 21.36
C HIS A 342 -16.26 33.33 20.42
N THR A 343 -15.19 33.15 19.65
CA THR A 343 -14.58 34.22 18.86
C THR A 343 -14.20 33.67 17.48
N SER A 344 -14.75 34.27 16.41
CA SER A 344 -14.37 33.97 15.03
C SER A 344 -13.11 34.74 14.66
N GLY A 345 -12.10 34.04 14.13
CA GLY A 345 -10.87 34.65 13.64
C GLY A 345 -11.00 35.34 12.29
N TRP A 346 -12.08 35.13 11.52
CA TRP A 346 -12.25 35.70 10.17
C TRP A 346 -12.36 37.21 10.14
N ASP A 347 -12.91 37.79 11.21
CA ASP A 347 -13.14 39.22 11.32
C ASP A 347 -12.01 39.93 12.10
N LEU A 348 -10.93 39.19 12.40
CA LEU A 348 -9.84 39.62 13.25
C LEU A 348 -8.53 39.59 12.49
N ASP A 349 -7.61 40.46 12.90
CA ASP A 349 -6.27 40.47 12.33
C ASP A 349 -5.51 39.17 12.63
N SER A 350 -4.48 38.94 11.84
CA SER A 350 -3.56 37.81 11.95
C SER A 350 -2.83 37.72 13.30
N GLN A 351 -2.64 38.84 14.01
CA GLN A 351 -1.96 38.90 15.31
C GLN A 351 -2.86 38.58 16.51
N HIS A 352 -4.17 38.57 16.31
CA HIS A 352 -5.12 38.26 17.37
C HIS A 352 -4.86 36.86 17.98
N PRO A 353 -4.92 36.68 19.31
CA PRO A 353 -4.56 35.41 19.96
C PRO A 353 -5.26 34.15 19.41
N VAL A 354 -6.50 34.29 18.95
CA VAL A 354 -7.27 33.22 18.27
C VAL A 354 -6.63 32.78 16.95
N ASN A 355 -6.16 33.74 16.15
CA ASN A 355 -5.49 33.46 14.87
C ASN A 355 -4.02 33.08 15.06
N ARG A 356 -3.39 33.55 16.14
CA ARG A 356 -2.03 33.18 16.51
C ARG A 356 -1.89 31.71 16.95
N ASN A 357 -2.95 31.15 17.55
CA ASN A 357 -3.01 29.73 17.93
C ASN A 357 -3.73 28.87 16.87
N CYS A 358 -3.72 29.30 15.60
CA CYS A 358 -4.46 28.61 14.56
C CYS A 358 -3.67 27.45 13.95
N LEU A 359 -4.30 26.27 13.87
CA LEU A 359 -3.71 25.06 13.33
C LEU A 359 -4.36 24.70 12.00
N TYR A 360 -3.54 24.46 10.98
CA TYR A 360 -4.04 23.96 9.70
C TYR A 360 -4.00 22.42 9.65
N GLN A 361 -5.18 21.82 9.64
CA GLN A 361 -5.35 20.38 9.56
C GLN A 361 -5.29 19.91 8.09
N LYS A 362 -4.14 19.39 7.68
CA LYS A 362 -3.86 18.94 6.29
C LYS A 362 -4.80 17.84 5.78
N THR A 363 -5.35 17.03 6.68
CA THR A 363 -6.25 15.91 6.32
C THR A 363 -7.66 16.37 5.99
N SER A 364 -8.09 17.53 6.51
CA SER A 364 -9.46 18.05 6.35
C SER A 364 -9.53 19.40 5.64
N PHE A 365 -8.37 20.02 5.35
CA PHE A 365 -8.24 21.38 4.78
C PHE A 365 -8.99 22.42 5.62
N ARG A 366 -8.92 22.31 6.95
CA ARG A 366 -9.57 23.23 7.90
C ARG A 366 -8.54 23.92 8.78
N CYS A 367 -8.86 25.16 9.13
CA CYS A 367 -8.16 25.95 10.12
C CYS A 367 -8.92 25.81 11.44
N LEU A 368 -8.29 25.20 12.44
CA LEU A 368 -8.89 24.90 13.73
C LEU A 368 -8.13 25.63 14.82
N CYS A 369 -8.83 26.17 15.79
CA CYS A 369 -8.18 26.72 16.97
C CYS A 369 -7.44 25.59 17.69
N GLY A 370 -6.15 25.81 17.96
CA GLY A 370 -5.35 24.93 18.80
C GLY A 370 -5.93 24.85 20.22
N PRO A 371 -5.57 23.80 20.98
CA PRO A 371 -5.88 23.78 22.41
C PRO A 371 -5.33 25.06 23.05
N THR A 372 -6.20 25.74 23.81
CA THR A 372 -5.84 26.95 24.58
C THR A 372 -4.97 26.63 25.78
#